data_AF-A0A2S8PSM1-F1
#
_entry.id   AF-A0A2S8PSM1-F1
#
_cell.length_a   1.000
_cell.length_b   1.000
_cell.length_c   1.000
_cell.angle_alpha   90.00
_cell.angle_beta   90.00
_cell.angle_gamma   90.00
#
_symmetry.space_group_name_H-M   'P 1'
#
loop_
_entity.id
_entity.type
_entity.pdbx_description
1 polymer ?
#
loop_
_entity_poly.entity_id
_entity_poly.type
_entity_poly.pdbx_seq_one_letter_code
_entity_poly.pdbx_strand_id
1 'polypeptide(L)'
;DFWSKPRRGVEDNRSRMEMIDELAGQRVPLIGVGSIRTPDEALRALQSGVPLIALGRELIIDPDWVEKVTQGRESEIRTEITLHDQEKLGIADPLWHKIVHTPGWFPIAGQGVTG
;
A
#
# COMPACT_ATOMS: atom_id res chain seq x y z
N ASP A 1 5.79 -2.50 5.38
CA ASP A 1 4.58 -1.95 6.00
C ASP A 1 4.92 -0.58 6.58
N PHE A 2 4.02 0.39 6.43
CA PHE A 2 4.10 1.74 6.96
C PHE A 2 4.35 1.73 8.48
N TRP A 3 3.68 0.84 9.20
CA TRP A 3 3.71 0.77 10.68
C TRP A 3 4.85 -0.08 11.25
N SER A 4 5.76 -0.57 10.40
CA SER A 4 6.85 -1.42 10.85
C SER A 4 7.80 -0.69 11.81
N LYS A 5 8.02 -1.32 12.97
CA LYS A 5 9.00 -0.90 13.98
C LYS A 5 10.45 -0.96 13.45
N PRO A 6 11.40 -0.25 14.09
CA PRO A 6 12.82 -0.38 13.80
C PRO A 6 13.29 -1.83 13.92
N ARG A 7 14.19 -2.25 13.02
CA ARG A 7 14.70 -3.64 13.02
C ARG A 7 15.84 -3.88 14.01
N ARG A 8 16.56 -2.83 14.41
CA ARG A 8 17.72 -2.87 15.33
C ARG A 8 17.91 -1.52 16.02
N GLY A 9 18.56 -1.53 17.18
CA GLY A 9 19.20 -0.35 17.77
C GLY A 9 18.30 0.58 18.60
N VAL A 10 17.02 0.27 18.76
CA VAL A 10 16.09 1.08 19.56
C VAL A 10 15.01 0.17 20.19
N GLU A 11 14.84 0.22 21.51
CA GLU A 11 13.65 -0.28 22.22
C GLU A 11 12.62 0.85 22.28
N ASP A 12 11.91 1.08 21.17
CA ASP A 12 10.87 2.10 21.06
C ASP A 12 9.65 1.47 20.38
N ASN A 13 8.47 1.88 20.84
CA ASN A 13 7.19 1.37 20.36
C ASN A 13 6.67 2.11 19.13
N ARG A 14 7.25 3.27 18.80
CA ARG A 14 6.92 4.04 17.60
C ARG A 14 7.36 3.30 16.33
N SER A 15 6.64 3.55 15.25
CA SER A 15 7.01 3.11 13.91
C SER A 15 8.26 3.86 13.41
N ARG A 16 8.91 3.30 12.39
CA ARG A 16 10.01 4.01 11.70
C ARG A 16 9.55 5.31 11.06
N MET A 17 8.29 5.38 10.60
CA MET A 17 7.74 6.57 9.98
C MET A 17 7.62 7.73 10.97
N GLU A 18 7.10 7.47 12.17
CA GLU A 18 7.00 8.49 13.22
C GLU A 18 8.38 9.03 13.64
N MET A 19 9.38 8.15 13.77
CA MET A 19 10.75 8.59 14.08
C MET A 19 11.36 9.43 12.96
N ILE A 20 11.14 9.04 11.70
CA ILE A 20 11.67 9.78 10.55
C ILE A 20 10.97 11.14 10.43
N ASP A 21 9.66 11.22 10.67
CA ASP A 21 8.90 12.47 10.63
C ASP A 21 9.38 13.46 11.69
N GLU A 22 9.55 12.99 12.94
CA GLU A 22 10.12 13.79 14.03
C GLU A 22 11.52 14.29 13.67
N LEU A 23 12.38 13.40 13.17
CA LEU A 23 13.74 13.77 12.77
C LEU A 23 13.74 14.74 11.59
N ALA A 24 12.87 14.57 10.59
CA ALA A 24 12.78 15.45 9.44
C ALA A 24 12.32 16.85 9.87
N GLY A 25 11.42 16.96 10.86
CA GLY A 25 10.99 18.21 11.46
C GLY A 25 10.44 19.21 10.43
N GLN A 26 9.67 18.71 9.45
CA GLN A 26 9.09 19.48 8.34
C GLN A 26 10.09 20.18 7.41
N ARG A 27 11.40 19.92 7.54
CA ARG A 27 12.44 20.53 6.71
C ARG A 27 12.45 19.99 5.28
N VAL A 28 11.93 18.78 5.09
CA VAL A 28 11.79 18.10 3.81
C VAL A 28 10.44 17.40 3.74
N PRO A 29 9.80 17.30 2.56
CA PRO A 29 8.57 16.54 2.40
C PRO A 29 8.85 15.06 2.65
N LEU A 30 8.06 14.45 3.53
CA LEU A 30 8.10 13.01 3.81
C LEU A 30 6.90 12.32 3.15
N ILE A 31 7.17 11.27 2.39
CA ILE A 31 6.13 10.42 1.79
C ILE A 31 6.21 9.04 2.43
N GLY A 32 5.17 8.65 3.16
CA GLY A 32 5.08 7.33 3.75
C GLY A 32 4.48 6.30 2.80
N VAL A 33 5.02 5.08 2.82
CA VAL A 33 4.58 3.98 1.95
C VAL A 33 4.53 2.66 2.70
N GLY A 34 3.71 1.75 2.17
CA GLY A 34 3.78 0.33 2.48
C GLY A 34 2.46 -0.22 3.00
N SER A 35 1.83 -1.08 2.20
CA SER A 35 0.67 -1.89 2.58
C SER A 35 -0.56 -1.09 3.05
N ILE A 36 -0.73 0.14 2.54
CA ILE A 36 -1.94 0.94 2.74
C ILE A 36 -2.95 0.50 1.69
N ARG A 37 -3.94 -0.31 2.07
CA ARG A 37 -4.90 -0.99 1.18
C ARG A 37 -6.26 -0.29 1.14
N THR A 38 -6.69 0.28 2.25
CA THR A 38 -8.03 0.87 2.39
C THR A 38 -7.97 2.38 2.67
N PRO A 39 -9.07 3.11 2.41
CA PRO A 39 -9.15 4.54 2.75
C PRO A 39 -8.95 4.79 4.25
N ASP A 40 -9.48 3.92 5.11
CA ASP A 40 -9.24 3.99 6.55
C ASP A 40 -7.77 3.83 6.93
N GLU A 41 -7.04 2.92 6.27
CA GLU A 41 -5.60 2.77 6.48
C GLU A 41 -4.83 4.02 6.01
N ALA A 42 -5.24 4.61 4.88
CA ALA A 42 -4.68 5.85 4.38
C ALA A 42 -4.91 7.02 5.35
N LEU A 43 -6.14 7.14 5.88
CA LEU A 43 -6.49 8.15 6.85
C LEU A 43 -5.69 7.99 8.14
N ARG A 44 -5.58 6.76 8.67
CA ARG A 44 -4.74 6.49 9.87
C ARG A 44 -3.28 6.85 9.63
N ALA A 45 -2.74 6.54 8.45
CA ALA A 45 -1.36 6.88 8.10
C ALA A 45 -1.13 8.40 8.09
N LEU A 46 -2.05 9.17 7.48
CA LEU A 46 -1.98 10.63 7.48
C LEU A 46 -2.13 11.22 8.89
N GLN A 47 -3.00 10.63 9.73
CA GLN A 47 -3.19 11.04 11.12
C GLN A 47 -1.97 10.78 12.02
N SER A 48 -0.98 10.00 11.56
CA SER A 48 0.29 9.83 12.29
C SER A 48 1.22 11.06 12.26
N GLY A 49 0.88 12.09 11.47
CA GLY A 49 1.72 13.28 11.26
C GLY A 49 2.46 13.30 9.93
N VAL A 50 2.60 12.14 9.28
CA VAL A 50 3.20 12.03 7.95
C VAL A 50 2.37 12.83 6.93
N PRO A 51 2.96 13.78 6.19
CA PRO A 51 2.18 14.74 5.41
C PRO A 51 1.65 14.18 4.09
N LEU A 52 2.28 13.12 3.56
CA LEU A 52 1.91 12.50 2.30
C LEU A 52 2.04 10.97 2.38
N ILE A 53 1.17 10.28 1.67
CA ILE A 53 1.28 8.83 1.47
C ILE A 53 1.38 8.52 -0.02
N ALA A 54 1.98 7.37 -0.35
CA ALA A 54 1.92 6.83 -1.70
C ALA A 54 1.40 5.40 -1.71
N LEU A 55 0.58 5.12 -2.73
CA LEU A 55 0.01 3.82 -3.03
C LEU A 55 0.80 3.23 -4.20
N GLY A 56 1.23 1.97 -4.05
CA GLY A 56 2.00 1.28 -5.07
C GLY A 56 1.16 0.18 -5.71
N ARG A 57 1.24 -0.99 -5.11
CA ARG A 57 0.50 -2.18 -5.53
C ARG A 57 -0.99 -1.92 -5.67
N GLU A 58 -1.55 -1.12 -4.78
CA GLU A 58 -2.98 -0.85 -4.70
C GLU A 58 -3.51 -0.10 -5.93
N LEU A 59 -2.71 0.77 -6.55
CA LEU A 59 -3.07 1.40 -7.83
C LEU A 59 -2.94 0.43 -9.02
N ILE A 60 -2.15 -0.64 -8.89
CA ILE A 60 -2.11 -1.70 -9.91
C ILE A 60 -3.34 -2.60 -9.77
N ILE A 61 -3.79 -2.89 -8.54
CA ILE A 61 -5.00 -3.68 -8.26
C ILE A 61 -6.26 -2.92 -8.68
N ASP A 62 -6.32 -1.64 -8.37
CA ASP A 62 -7.45 -0.75 -8.64
C ASP A 62 -6.94 0.61 -9.13
N PRO A 63 -6.81 0.79 -10.46
CA PRO A 63 -6.35 2.05 -11.04
C PRO A 63 -7.22 3.26 -10.66
N ASP A 64 -8.49 3.02 -10.36
CA ASP A 64 -9.49 4.04 -10.02
C ASP A 64 -9.57 4.29 -8.51
N TRP A 65 -8.67 3.74 -7.69
CA TRP A 65 -8.73 3.79 -6.23
C TRP A 65 -8.95 5.21 -5.70
N VAL A 66 -8.17 6.18 -6.19
CA VAL A 66 -8.24 7.58 -5.75
C VAL A 66 -9.55 8.24 -6.19
N GLU A 67 -10.01 7.93 -7.41
CA GLU A 67 -11.28 8.42 -7.91
C GLU A 67 -12.45 7.89 -7.06
N LYS A 68 -12.44 6.60 -6.74
CA LYS A 68 -13.47 5.96 -5.90
C LYS A 68 -13.54 6.58 -4.52
N VAL A 69 -12.39 6.84 -3.87
CA VAL A 69 -12.36 7.57 -2.58
C VAL A 69 -12.97 8.96 -2.74
N THR A 70 -12.55 9.70 -3.76
CA THR A 70 -13.02 11.07 -4.00
C THR A 70 -14.54 11.13 -4.23
N GLN A 71 -15.12 10.07 -4.80
CA GLN A 71 -16.56 9.96 -5.08
C GLN A 71 -17.35 9.25 -3.98
N GLY A 72 -16.73 8.86 -2.87
CA GLY A 72 -17.38 8.11 -1.79
C GLY A 72 -17.77 6.68 -2.15
N ARG A 73 -17.18 6.11 -3.22
CA ARG A 73 -17.38 4.72 -3.67
C ARG A 73 -16.36 3.76 -3.05
N GLU A 74 -16.04 3.98 -1.77
CA GLU A 74 -14.99 3.23 -1.07
C GLU A 74 -15.25 1.72 -1.01
N SER A 75 -16.54 1.32 -0.96
CA SER A 75 -16.96 -0.08 -1.01
C SER A 75 -16.64 -0.80 -2.33
N GLU A 76 -16.35 -0.05 -3.39
CA GLU A 76 -16.01 -0.59 -4.72
C GLU A 76 -14.50 -0.75 -4.92
N ILE A 77 -13.69 -0.39 -3.91
CA ILE A 77 -12.24 -0.53 -3.95
C ILE A 77 -11.87 -2.00 -3.90
N ARG A 78 -11.14 -2.44 -4.92
CA ARG A 78 -10.59 -3.80 -4.99
C ARG A 78 -9.31 -3.87 -4.17
N THR A 79 -9.16 -4.94 -3.40
CA THR A 79 -7.95 -5.21 -2.60
C THR A 79 -7.21 -6.48 -3.05
N GLU A 80 -7.69 -7.12 -4.12
CA GLU A 80 -7.15 -8.32 -4.74
C GLU A 80 -7.40 -8.35 -6.26
N ILE A 81 -6.57 -9.12 -6.96
CA ILE A 81 -6.71 -9.43 -8.39
C ILE A 81 -7.10 -10.90 -8.57
N THR A 82 -7.54 -11.25 -9.76
CA THR A 82 -7.76 -12.61 -10.23
C THR A 82 -6.78 -12.92 -11.36
N LEU A 83 -6.59 -14.20 -11.69
CA LEU A 83 -5.73 -14.61 -12.82
C LEU A 83 -6.24 -14.12 -14.19
N HIS A 84 -7.43 -13.55 -14.27
CA HIS A 84 -8.07 -13.07 -15.49
C HIS A 84 -7.98 -11.55 -15.65
N ASP A 85 -7.38 -10.84 -14.70
CA ASP A 85 -7.36 -9.37 -14.70
C ASP A 85 -6.27 -8.74 -15.57
N GLN A 86 -5.36 -9.52 -16.17
CA GLN A 86 -4.19 -8.99 -16.88
C GLN A 86 -4.55 -7.95 -17.94
N GLU A 87 -5.44 -8.31 -18.87
CA GLU A 87 -5.86 -7.46 -19.98
C GLU A 87 -6.66 -6.26 -19.47
N LYS A 88 -7.59 -6.50 -18.52
CA LYS A 88 -8.40 -5.45 -17.89
C LYS A 88 -7.55 -4.38 -17.22
N LEU A 89 -6.46 -4.78 -16.57
CA LEU A 89 -5.54 -3.88 -15.87
C LEU A 89 -4.43 -3.34 -16.80
N GLY A 90 -4.38 -3.74 -18.07
CA GLY A 90 -3.36 -3.31 -19.02
C GLY A 90 -1.94 -3.69 -18.62
N ILE A 91 -1.76 -4.80 -17.89
CA ILE A 91 -0.46 -5.20 -17.34
C ILE A 91 0.33 -5.98 -18.40
N ALA A 92 1.52 -5.47 -18.75
CA ALA A 92 2.43 -6.14 -19.67
C ALA A 92 2.90 -7.51 -19.15
N ASP A 93 3.07 -8.47 -20.07
CA ASP A 93 3.44 -9.87 -19.76
C ASP A 93 4.60 -10.02 -18.77
N PRO A 94 5.72 -9.27 -18.88
CA PRO A 94 6.84 -9.46 -17.95
C PRO A 94 6.49 -9.11 -16.50
N LEU A 95 5.62 -8.11 -16.29
CA LEU A 95 5.17 -7.72 -14.96
C LEU A 95 4.12 -8.72 -14.47
N TRP A 96 3.17 -9.10 -15.32
CA TRP A 96 2.15 -10.09 -14.98
C TRP A 96 2.77 -11.42 -14.54
N HIS A 97 3.76 -11.90 -15.28
CA HIS A 97 4.49 -13.12 -14.95
C HIS A 97 5.14 -13.04 -13.56
N LYS A 98 5.70 -11.88 -13.18
CA LYS A 98 6.24 -11.70 -11.84
C LYS A 98 5.15 -11.66 -10.77
N ILE A 99 4.02 -10.99 -11.05
CA ILE A 99 2.89 -10.88 -10.13
C ILE A 99 2.37 -12.26 -9.75
N VAL A 100 2.14 -13.14 -10.73
CA VAL A 100 1.54 -14.46 -10.49
C VAL A 100 2.53 -15.50 -9.92
N HIS A 101 3.84 -15.30 -10.07
CA HIS A 101 4.87 -16.26 -9.62
C HIS A 101 5.71 -15.78 -8.43
N THR A 102 5.39 -14.63 -7.83
CA THR A 102 6.05 -14.16 -6.60
C THR A 102 5.09 -14.29 -5.41
N PRO A 103 5.17 -15.37 -4.62
CA PRO A 103 4.27 -15.59 -3.49
C PRO A 103 4.26 -14.41 -2.52
N GLY A 104 3.07 -14.01 -2.08
CA GLY A 104 2.87 -12.92 -1.12
C GLY A 104 3.05 -11.51 -1.68
N TRP A 105 3.40 -11.34 -2.97
CA TRP A 105 3.58 -10.01 -3.54
C TRP A 105 2.24 -9.34 -3.83
N PHE A 106 1.35 -10.01 -4.56
CA PHE A 106 -0.03 -9.57 -4.79
C PHE A 106 -1.02 -10.54 -4.12
N PRO A 107 -2.09 -10.01 -3.50
CA PRO A 107 -3.24 -10.82 -3.13
C PRO A 107 -3.98 -11.25 -4.39
N ILE A 108 -4.02 -12.57 -4.64
CA ILE A 108 -4.69 -13.17 -5.79
C ILE A 108 -5.86 -14.01 -5.26
N ALA A 109 -7.08 -13.64 -5.64
CA ALA A 109 -8.30 -14.34 -5.23
C ALA A 109 -8.23 -15.82 -5.63
N GLY A 110 -8.56 -16.71 -4.70
CA GLY A 110 -8.56 -18.16 -4.93
C GLY A 110 -7.19 -18.85 -4.85
N GLN A 111 -6.07 -18.13 -4.72
CA GLN A 111 -4.82 -18.70 -4.22
C GLN A 111 -4.80 -18.52 -2.70
N GLY A 112 -4.97 -19.63 -1.97
CA GLY A 112 -4.88 -19.62 -0.51
C GLY A 112 -3.54 -19.02 -0.07
N VAL A 113 -3.59 -18.12 0.90
CA VAL A 113 -2.40 -17.58 1.57
C VAL A 113 -1.66 -18.74 2.25
N THR A 114 -0.66 -19.30 1.58
CA THR A 114 0.36 -20.13 2.24
C THR A 114 1.34 -19.18 2.90
N GLY A 115 0.99 -18.74 4.12
CA GLY A 115 1.89 -18.11 5.08
C GLY A 115 2.45 -19.16 6.05
#